data_AF-A0A1H8MLJ5-F1
#
_entry.id   AF-A0A1H8MLJ5-F1
#
_cell.length_a   1.000
_cell.length_b   1.000
_cell.length_c   1.000
_cell.angle_alpha   90.00
_cell.angle_beta   90.00
_cell.angle_gamma   90.00
#
_symmetry.space_group_name_H-M   'P 1'
#
loop_
_entity.id
_entity.type
_entity.pdbx_description
1 polymer ?
#
loop_
_entity_poly.entity_id
_entity_poly.type
_entity_poly.pdbx_seq_one_letter_code
_entity_poly.pdbx_strand_id
1 'polypeptide(L)'
;MTDRLKTKQLVRDFYHALDTALPDQMRDVMRRYCAPDLLWRGFHPFNEIIGAAEVATRFWVPLRHGLSRLQRRMDVFMAGRNSLTDEPQDWVCSMGHLMGLFDRAWLGIPPTGRMAFLRYCAFHRIQDGRIIETAMYFDIPHLMMQAGLNPFPPQTGAHLVQPGPMTHDGLMFDDRPDDEGKATLAAIEAMISDLGQWNSGLSLEDELARTWQDDMIWWGPAGIGATYTIERYARQHSGPFRAGFADRSKTKHICRMAEGSFGGFFGWPNFVATPTGGFMGMPATGKPGEFRVIDIYRRDGDRLAENWIFIDLLHFWKQQGLDVLKRSEQLNVLGNR
;
A
#
# COMPACT_ATOMS: atom_id res chain seq x y z
N MET A 1 -27.45 -13.83 -1.24
CA MET A 1 -26.06 -13.30 -1.21
C MET A 1 -26.02 -12.19 -0.17
N THR A 2 -25.15 -12.30 0.83
CA THR A 2 -24.97 -11.25 1.87
C THR A 2 -24.48 -9.95 1.24
N ASP A 3 -24.65 -8.81 1.91
CA ASP A 3 -24.19 -7.53 1.38
C ASP A 3 -22.66 -7.49 1.20
N ARG A 4 -21.90 -8.13 2.11
CA ARG A 4 -20.45 -8.35 1.98
C ARG A 4 -20.09 -9.13 0.71
N LEU A 5 -20.84 -10.19 0.37
CA LEU A 5 -20.60 -10.92 -0.88
C LEU A 5 -20.95 -10.07 -2.12
N LYS A 6 -21.99 -9.22 -2.07
CA LYS A 6 -22.33 -8.30 -3.17
C LYS A 6 -21.22 -7.29 -3.43
N THR A 7 -20.66 -6.68 -2.39
CA THR A 7 -19.56 -5.73 -2.54
C THR A 7 -18.30 -6.39 -3.08
N LYS A 8 -17.97 -7.60 -2.60
CA LYS A 8 -16.89 -8.43 -3.17
C LYS A 8 -17.10 -8.72 -4.65
N GLN A 9 -18.29 -9.18 -5.02
CA GLN A 9 -18.59 -9.53 -6.41
C GLN A 9 -18.48 -8.30 -7.32
N LEU A 10 -18.98 -7.14 -6.89
CA LEU A 10 -18.84 -5.88 -7.63
C LEU A 10 -17.38 -5.55 -7.94
N VAL A 11 -16.48 -5.65 -6.96
CA VAL A 11 -15.06 -5.35 -7.17
C VAL A 11 -14.36 -6.41 -8.03
N ARG A 12 -14.74 -7.69 -7.90
CA ARG A 12 -14.24 -8.76 -8.78
C ARG A 12 -14.66 -8.55 -10.23
N ASP A 13 -15.92 -8.18 -10.47
CA ASP A 13 -16.45 -7.88 -11.80
C ASP A 13 -15.78 -6.63 -12.39
N PHE A 14 -15.56 -5.61 -11.56
CA PHE A 14 -14.79 -4.42 -11.93
C PHE A 14 -13.37 -4.78 -12.37
N TYR A 15 -12.62 -5.54 -11.57
CA TYR A 15 -11.26 -5.94 -11.92
C TYR A 15 -11.22 -6.83 -13.15
N HIS A 16 -12.12 -7.81 -13.27
CA HIS A 16 -12.20 -8.63 -14.48
C HIS A 16 -12.43 -7.77 -15.73
N ALA A 17 -13.40 -6.85 -15.68
CA ALA A 17 -13.67 -5.93 -16.79
C ALA A 17 -12.46 -5.02 -17.10
N LEU A 18 -11.80 -4.49 -16.07
CA LEU A 18 -10.65 -3.61 -16.23
C LEU A 18 -9.43 -4.35 -16.81
N ASP A 19 -9.16 -5.56 -16.34
CA ASP A 19 -7.99 -6.34 -16.73
C ASP A 19 -8.12 -6.90 -18.16
N THR A 20 -9.36 -7.19 -18.59
CA THR A 20 -9.68 -7.66 -19.96
C THR A 20 -9.87 -6.53 -20.98
N ALA A 21 -10.12 -5.30 -20.54
CA ALA A 21 -10.37 -4.16 -21.41
C ALA A 21 -9.14 -3.77 -22.24
N LEU A 22 -9.41 -3.36 -23.48
CA LEU A 22 -8.47 -2.59 -24.29
C LEU A 22 -8.33 -1.17 -23.72
N PRO A 23 -7.19 -0.46 -23.94
CA PRO A 23 -6.98 0.86 -23.37
C PRO A 23 -8.08 1.90 -23.68
N ASP A 24 -8.66 1.86 -24.88
CA ASP A 24 -9.75 2.74 -25.31
C ASP A 24 -11.09 2.45 -24.61
N GLN A 25 -11.28 1.24 -24.07
CA GLN A 25 -12.48 0.80 -23.35
C GLN A 25 -12.44 1.11 -21.85
N MET A 26 -11.26 1.42 -21.29
CA MET A 26 -11.08 1.58 -19.83
C MET A 26 -11.93 2.68 -19.22
N ARG A 27 -12.19 3.76 -19.97
CA ARG A 27 -13.06 4.85 -19.52
C ARG A 27 -14.49 4.36 -19.27
N ASP A 28 -14.99 3.49 -20.15
CA ASP A 28 -16.36 2.97 -20.04
C ASP A 28 -16.48 1.92 -18.93
N VAL A 29 -15.44 1.10 -18.74
CA VAL A 29 -15.36 0.22 -17.55
C VAL A 29 -15.43 1.04 -16.27
N MET A 30 -14.61 2.08 -16.13
CA MET A 30 -14.64 2.94 -14.94
C MET A 30 -16.01 3.59 -14.73
N ARG A 31 -16.67 4.10 -15.78
CA ARG A 31 -18.03 4.68 -15.69
C ARG A 31 -19.10 3.66 -15.29
N ARG A 32 -18.91 2.40 -15.68
CA ARG A 32 -19.86 1.33 -15.38
C ARG A 32 -19.86 0.98 -13.90
N TYR A 33 -18.69 0.85 -13.29
CA TYR A 33 -18.54 0.34 -11.92
C TYR A 33 -18.33 1.44 -10.87
N CYS A 34 -17.81 2.59 -11.25
CA CYS A 34 -17.54 3.68 -10.33
C CYS A 34 -18.57 4.80 -10.46
N ALA A 35 -18.69 5.63 -9.43
CA ALA A 35 -19.50 6.84 -9.50
C ALA A 35 -18.83 7.92 -10.38
N PRO A 36 -19.61 8.80 -11.05
CA PRO A 36 -19.06 9.85 -11.91
C PRO A 36 -18.09 10.79 -11.18
N ASP A 37 -18.31 11.00 -9.89
CA ASP A 37 -17.54 11.84 -8.95
C ASP A 37 -16.59 11.03 -8.06
N LEU A 38 -16.23 9.80 -8.45
CA LEU A 38 -15.27 8.92 -7.76
C LEU A 38 -14.09 9.73 -7.19
N LEU A 39 -13.88 9.66 -5.89
CA LEU A 39 -12.66 10.16 -5.25
C LEU A 39 -11.60 9.06 -5.24
N TRP A 40 -10.57 9.22 -6.06
CA TRP A 40 -9.45 8.29 -6.13
C TRP A 40 -8.20 8.92 -5.53
N ARG A 41 -7.57 8.23 -4.57
CA ARG A 41 -6.33 8.62 -3.90
C ARG A 41 -5.25 7.62 -4.27
N GLY A 42 -4.17 8.08 -4.89
CA GLY A 42 -3.02 7.21 -5.16
C GLY A 42 -1.70 7.93 -4.99
N PHE A 43 -0.64 7.14 -4.85
CA PHE A 43 0.68 7.68 -4.54
C PHE A 43 1.16 8.73 -5.52
N HIS A 44 2.08 9.58 -5.06
CA HIS A 44 2.80 10.51 -5.91
C HIS A 44 3.35 9.75 -7.14
N PRO A 45 3.14 10.26 -8.38
CA PRO A 45 2.73 11.62 -8.72
C PRO A 45 1.22 11.84 -8.92
N PHE A 46 0.39 10.83 -8.73
CA PHE A 46 -1.03 10.90 -9.10
C PHE A 46 -1.86 11.70 -8.09
N ASN A 47 -1.59 11.52 -6.80
CA ASN A 47 -2.31 12.17 -5.69
C ASN A 47 -3.83 11.91 -5.78
N GLU A 48 -4.65 12.92 -5.52
CA GLU A 48 -6.09 12.83 -5.67
C GLU A 48 -6.52 13.08 -7.12
N ILE A 49 -7.44 12.26 -7.59
CA ILE A 49 -8.11 12.37 -8.88
C ILE A 49 -9.60 12.26 -8.62
N ILE A 50 -10.36 13.25 -9.06
CA ILE A 50 -11.82 13.22 -9.03
C ILE A 50 -12.33 12.78 -10.40
N GLY A 51 -13.20 11.77 -10.40
CA GLY A 51 -13.96 11.31 -11.55
C GLY A 51 -13.44 10.03 -12.19
N ALA A 52 -14.36 9.09 -12.42
CA ALA A 52 -14.04 7.75 -12.90
C ALA A 52 -13.29 7.73 -14.24
N ALA A 53 -13.70 8.57 -15.20
CA ALA A 53 -13.05 8.66 -16.51
C ALA A 53 -11.65 9.30 -16.45
N GLU A 54 -11.43 10.22 -15.49
CA GLU A 54 -10.13 10.85 -15.28
C GLU A 54 -9.11 9.86 -14.70
N VAL A 55 -9.54 8.99 -13.78
CA VAL A 55 -8.69 7.91 -13.26
C VAL A 55 -8.26 6.95 -14.38
N ALA A 56 -9.18 6.57 -15.29
CA ALA A 56 -8.81 5.79 -16.47
C ALA A 56 -7.73 6.49 -17.31
N THR A 57 -7.95 7.77 -17.61
CA THR A 57 -7.08 8.56 -18.49
C THR A 57 -5.70 8.81 -17.91
N ARG A 58 -5.63 9.16 -16.62
CA ARG A 58 -4.40 9.59 -15.97
C ARG A 58 -3.57 8.44 -15.41
N PHE A 59 -4.21 7.34 -15.01
CA PHE A 59 -3.53 6.21 -14.36
C PHE A 59 -3.59 4.93 -15.20
N TRP A 60 -4.78 4.37 -15.42
CA TRP A 60 -4.91 3.02 -15.98
C TRP A 60 -4.44 2.91 -17.43
N VAL A 61 -4.81 3.87 -18.29
CA VAL A 61 -4.43 3.87 -19.70
C VAL A 61 -2.91 3.99 -19.86
N PRO A 62 -2.21 4.98 -19.24
CA PRO A 62 -0.75 5.03 -19.29
C PRO A 62 -0.08 3.78 -18.73
N LEU A 63 -0.56 3.25 -17.60
CA LEU A 63 -0.01 2.04 -16.98
C LEU A 63 -0.11 0.84 -17.93
N ARG A 64 -1.25 0.67 -18.62
CA ARG A 64 -1.48 -0.44 -19.55
C ARG A 64 -0.70 -0.32 -20.87
N HIS A 65 -0.31 0.90 -21.24
CA HIS A 65 0.65 1.09 -22.33
C HIS A 65 2.08 0.75 -21.89
N GLY A 66 2.45 1.07 -20.65
CA GLY A 66 3.77 0.76 -20.09
C GLY A 66 3.97 -0.73 -19.82
N LEU A 67 3.05 -1.33 -19.07
CA LEU A 67 2.99 -2.75 -18.75
C LEU A 67 2.01 -3.46 -19.69
N SER A 68 2.53 -3.98 -20.81
CA SER A 68 1.74 -4.75 -21.76
C SER A 68 1.42 -6.14 -21.20
N ARG A 69 0.36 -6.78 -21.71
CA ARG A 69 -0.12 -8.11 -21.27
C ARG A 69 -0.31 -8.21 -19.74
N LEU A 70 -0.76 -7.12 -19.12
CA LEU A 70 -0.90 -7.00 -17.68
C LEU A 70 -1.84 -8.06 -17.09
N GLN A 71 -1.39 -8.71 -16.03
CA GLN A 71 -2.10 -9.68 -15.23
C GLN A 71 -2.14 -9.20 -13.78
N ARG A 72 -3.33 -9.25 -13.18
CA ARG A 72 -3.49 -9.04 -11.74
C ARG A 72 -3.27 -10.34 -11.00
N ARG A 73 -2.33 -10.32 -10.07
CA ARG A 73 -2.04 -11.41 -9.14
C ARG A 73 -2.47 -10.94 -7.75
N MET A 74 -3.66 -11.34 -7.33
CA MET A 74 -4.15 -11.01 -5.99
C MET A 74 -3.51 -11.95 -4.98
N ASP A 75 -3.01 -11.38 -3.89
CA ASP A 75 -2.43 -12.08 -2.75
C ASP A 75 -3.36 -11.99 -1.52
N VAL A 76 -4.06 -10.85 -1.37
CA VAL A 76 -5.12 -10.66 -0.37
C VAL A 76 -6.36 -10.05 -1.03
N PHE A 77 -7.54 -10.56 -0.68
CA PHE A 77 -8.83 -10.02 -1.07
C PHE A 77 -9.81 -10.18 0.09
N MET A 78 -10.30 -9.07 0.63
CA MET A 78 -11.13 -9.05 1.84
C MET A 78 -12.17 -7.93 1.79
N ALA A 79 -13.27 -8.08 2.50
CA ALA A 79 -14.27 -7.03 2.63
C ALA A 79 -14.73 -6.87 4.07
N GLY A 80 -14.92 -5.63 4.51
CA GLY A 80 -15.34 -5.34 5.87
C GLY A 80 -15.95 -3.96 6.00
N ARG A 81 -16.61 -3.75 7.13
CA ARG A 81 -17.14 -2.44 7.53
C ARG A 81 -16.02 -1.62 8.15
N ASN A 82 -16.03 -0.33 7.85
CA ASN A 82 -15.12 0.62 8.50
C ASN A 82 -15.44 0.70 10.00
N SER A 83 -14.47 0.39 10.86
CA SER A 83 -14.65 0.45 12.32
C SER A 83 -14.57 1.86 12.90
N LEU A 84 -14.23 2.86 12.08
CA LEU A 84 -14.03 4.24 12.51
C LEU A 84 -15.28 5.12 12.43
N THR A 85 -16.38 4.59 11.88
CA THR A 85 -17.60 5.36 11.62
C THR A 85 -18.81 4.68 12.24
N ASP A 86 -19.70 5.48 12.85
CA ASP A 86 -20.98 4.97 13.35
C ASP A 86 -21.91 4.58 12.20
N GLU A 87 -21.83 5.33 11.08
CA GLU A 87 -22.52 4.97 9.84
C GLU A 87 -21.80 3.79 9.16
N PRO A 88 -22.54 2.74 8.75
CA PRO A 88 -21.94 1.61 8.04
C PRO A 88 -21.30 2.05 6.71
N GLN A 89 -19.99 1.87 6.59
CA GLN A 89 -19.26 2.04 5.34
C GLN A 89 -18.65 0.71 4.91
N ASP A 90 -19.12 0.14 3.81
CA ASP A 90 -18.59 -1.11 3.28
C ASP A 90 -17.38 -0.84 2.37
N TRP A 91 -16.28 -1.52 2.69
CA TRP A 91 -15.04 -1.43 1.95
C TRP A 91 -14.57 -2.82 1.49
N VAL A 92 -13.90 -2.86 0.34
CA VAL A 92 -13.24 -4.04 -0.20
C VAL A 92 -11.77 -3.72 -0.41
N CYS A 93 -10.89 -4.54 0.12
CA CYS A 93 -9.44 -4.45 -0.06
C CYS A 93 -8.94 -5.54 -1.00
N SER A 94 -8.04 -5.16 -1.90
CA SER A 94 -7.25 -6.08 -2.71
C SER A 94 -5.79 -5.67 -2.70
N MET A 95 -4.90 -6.62 -2.42
CA MET A 95 -3.46 -6.43 -2.43
C MET A 95 -2.81 -7.50 -3.28
N GLY A 96 -1.73 -7.14 -3.97
CA GLY A 96 -0.84 -8.09 -4.62
C GLY A 96 0.02 -7.40 -5.66
N HIS A 97 0.07 -7.96 -6.87
CA HIS A 97 0.91 -7.47 -7.94
C HIS A 97 0.16 -7.30 -9.26
N LEU A 98 0.48 -6.23 -9.98
CA LEU A 98 0.21 -6.09 -11.41
C LEU A 98 1.48 -6.50 -12.15
N MET A 99 1.43 -7.64 -12.82
CA MET A 99 2.56 -8.23 -13.55
C MET A 99 2.36 -8.02 -15.05
N GLY A 100 3.39 -7.60 -15.79
CA GLY A 100 3.31 -7.46 -17.23
C GLY A 100 4.69 -7.41 -17.89
N LEU A 101 4.72 -7.16 -19.19
CA LEU A 101 5.95 -6.84 -19.93
C LEU A 101 6.16 -5.34 -19.93
N PHE A 102 7.31 -4.87 -19.44
CA PHE A 102 7.59 -3.45 -19.36
C PHE A 102 8.19 -2.93 -20.67
N ASP A 103 7.30 -2.71 -21.65
CA ASP A 103 7.64 -2.47 -23.06
C ASP A 103 7.68 -0.99 -23.43
N ARG A 104 7.04 -0.12 -22.65
CA ARG A 104 7.06 1.34 -22.87
C ARG A 104 7.34 2.08 -21.58
N ALA A 105 7.99 3.23 -21.70
CA ALA A 105 8.27 4.07 -20.55
C ALA A 105 6.98 4.47 -19.81
N TRP A 106 7.03 4.45 -18.49
CA TRP A 106 5.96 4.92 -17.62
C TRP A 106 6.58 5.76 -16.50
N LEU A 107 6.08 6.98 -16.31
CA LEU A 107 6.63 7.94 -15.33
C LEU A 107 8.14 8.24 -15.51
N GLY A 108 8.63 8.24 -16.77
CA GLY A 108 10.04 8.46 -17.08
C GLY A 108 10.96 7.27 -16.78
N ILE A 109 10.42 6.15 -16.30
CA ILE A 109 11.17 4.91 -16.07
C ILE A 109 11.38 4.23 -17.44
N PRO A 110 12.63 3.88 -17.82
CA PRO A 110 12.90 3.28 -19.10
C PRO A 110 12.35 1.84 -19.17
N PRO A 111 11.78 1.43 -20.32
CA PRO A 111 11.29 0.07 -20.49
C PRO A 111 12.45 -0.92 -20.50
N THR A 112 12.20 -2.13 -20.00
CA THR A 112 13.20 -3.21 -19.96
C THR A 112 12.98 -4.27 -21.04
N GLY A 113 11.78 -4.32 -21.62
CA GLY A 113 11.33 -5.43 -22.49
C GLY A 113 11.24 -6.77 -21.76
N ARG A 114 11.22 -6.75 -20.41
CA ARG A 114 11.18 -7.94 -19.55
C ARG A 114 9.92 -7.91 -18.69
N MET A 115 9.65 -9.04 -18.05
CA MET A 115 8.63 -9.13 -17.00
C MET A 115 8.95 -8.13 -15.87
N ALA A 116 7.91 -7.44 -15.39
CA ALA A 116 7.97 -6.57 -14.24
C ALA A 116 6.75 -6.75 -13.32
N PHE A 117 6.94 -6.48 -12.04
CA PHE A 117 5.92 -6.56 -10.98
C PHE A 117 5.73 -5.19 -10.33
N LEU A 118 4.54 -4.61 -10.50
CA LEU A 118 4.10 -3.44 -9.74
C LEU A 118 3.25 -3.91 -8.56
N ARG A 119 3.82 -3.88 -7.36
CA ARG A 119 3.10 -4.19 -6.12
C ARG A 119 2.01 -3.13 -5.91
N TYR A 120 0.82 -3.55 -5.50
CA TYR A 120 -0.29 -2.64 -5.19
C TYR A 120 -1.10 -3.09 -3.97
N CYS A 121 -1.78 -2.15 -3.34
CA CYS A 121 -2.89 -2.38 -2.43
C CYS A 121 -3.98 -1.34 -2.69
N ALA A 122 -5.23 -1.78 -2.75
CA ALA A 122 -6.37 -0.93 -3.05
C ALA A 122 -7.50 -1.18 -2.05
N PHE A 123 -8.06 -0.11 -1.51
CA PHE A 123 -9.31 -0.09 -0.75
C PHE A 123 -10.37 0.61 -1.59
N HIS A 124 -11.51 -0.02 -1.80
CA HIS A 124 -12.66 0.52 -2.55
C HIS A 124 -13.83 0.70 -1.58
N ARG A 125 -14.42 1.90 -1.51
CA ARG A 125 -15.69 2.12 -0.78
C ARG A 125 -16.85 1.90 -1.73
N ILE A 126 -17.79 1.07 -1.31
CA ILE A 126 -18.99 0.75 -2.10
C ILE A 126 -20.18 1.48 -1.50
N GLN A 127 -20.97 2.13 -2.35
CA GLN A 127 -22.26 2.71 -2.00
C GLN A 127 -23.20 2.59 -3.21
N ASP A 128 -24.45 2.18 -2.96
CA ASP A 128 -25.49 2.04 -4.00
C ASP A 128 -25.05 1.23 -5.24
N GLY A 129 -24.29 0.15 -5.00
CA GLY A 129 -23.80 -0.73 -6.05
C GLY A 129 -22.69 -0.13 -6.93
N ARG A 130 -22.06 0.97 -6.50
CA ARG A 130 -20.94 1.61 -7.19
C ARG A 130 -19.74 1.82 -6.28
N ILE A 131 -18.56 1.87 -6.88
CA ILE A 131 -17.34 2.31 -6.21
C ILE A 131 -17.32 3.84 -6.20
N ILE A 132 -17.38 4.44 -5.02
CA ILE A 132 -17.45 5.90 -4.87
C ILE A 132 -16.15 6.49 -4.32
N GLU A 133 -15.32 5.67 -3.66
CA GLU A 133 -13.97 6.05 -3.26
C GLU A 133 -12.99 4.92 -3.53
N THR A 134 -11.75 5.28 -3.82
CA THR A 134 -10.65 4.33 -3.93
C THR A 134 -9.39 4.93 -3.34
N ALA A 135 -8.72 4.21 -2.43
CA ALA A 135 -7.33 4.45 -2.11
C ALA A 135 -6.51 3.33 -2.76
N MET A 136 -5.62 3.64 -3.70
CA MET A 136 -4.81 2.66 -4.41
C MET A 136 -3.33 3.04 -4.35
N TYR A 137 -2.55 2.29 -3.57
CA TYR A 137 -1.15 2.54 -3.31
C TYR A 137 -0.30 1.52 -4.06
N PHE A 138 0.88 1.93 -4.50
CA PHE A 138 1.74 1.09 -5.34
C PHE A 138 3.21 1.45 -5.16
N ASP A 139 4.09 0.47 -5.35
CA ASP A 139 5.52 0.65 -5.15
C ASP A 139 6.23 1.00 -6.48
N ILE A 140 6.15 2.28 -6.88
CA ILE A 140 6.90 2.79 -8.04
C ILE A 140 8.42 2.60 -7.86
N PRO A 141 9.03 2.91 -6.69
CA PRO A 141 10.45 2.64 -6.48
C PRO A 141 10.86 1.19 -6.75
N HIS A 142 10.02 0.20 -6.39
CA HIS A 142 10.26 -1.21 -6.72
C HIS A 142 10.28 -1.46 -8.24
N LEU A 143 9.41 -0.80 -9.01
CA LEU A 143 9.44 -0.85 -10.47
C LEU A 143 10.69 -0.16 -11.05
N MET A 144 11.10 0.98 -10.48
CA MET A 144 12.33 1.68 -10.86
C MET A 144 13.56 0.77 -10.68
N MET A 145 13.64 0.05 -9.55
CA MET A 145 14.73 -0.88 -9.28
C MET A 145 14.76 -2.08 -10.25
N GLN A 146 13.60 -2.61 -10.64
CA GLN A 146 13.52 -3.63 -11.69
C GLN A 146 14.01 -3.14 -13.06
N ALA A 147 13.92 -1.84 -13.32
CA ALA A 147 14.48 -1.18 -14.51
C ALA A 147 15.97 -0.82 -14.38
N GLY A 148 16.64 -1.21 -13.29
CA GLY A 148 18.05 -0.93 -13.03
C GLY A 148 18.31 0.48 -12.50
N LEU A 149 17.28 1.23 -12.11
CA LEU A 149 17.43 2.53 -11.47
C LEU A 149 17.64 2.39 -9.95
N ASN A 150 18.30 3.38 -9.35
CA ASN A 150 18.51 3.45 -7.90
C ASN A 150 17.77 4.68 -7.34
N PRO A 151 16.48 4.55 -6.97
CA PRO A 151 15.69 5.69 -6.49
C PRO A 151 16.15 6.21 -5.11
N PHE A 152 16.75 5.33 -4.29
CA PHE A 152 17.15 5.64 -2.92
C PHE A 152 18.54 5.09 -2.60
N PRO A 153 19.17 5.54 -1.49
CA PRO A 153 20.37 4.91 -0.95
C PRO A 153 20.15 3.44 -0.56
N PRO A 154 21.22 2.71 -0.18
CA PRO A 154 21.11 1.32 0.26
C PRO A 154 20.06 1.12 1.37
N GLN A 155 19.31 0.02 1.26
CA GLN A 155 18.22 -0.33 2.15
C GLN A 155 18.71 -1.13 3.35
N THR A 156 18.05 -1.00 4.51
CA THR A 156 18.38 -1.73 5.75
C THR A 156 17.78 -3.14 5.78
N GLY A 157 16.63 -3.33 5.14
CA GLY A 157 15.98 -4.62 4.91
C GLY A 157 16.25 -5.19 3.52
N ALA A 158 15.72 -6.38 3.26
CA ALA A 158 15.90 -7.09 1.99
C ALA A 158 14.98 -6.55 0.89
N HIS A 159 15.49 -6.35 -0.31
CA HIS A 159 14.68 -6.03 -1.48
C HIS A 159 14.36 -7.31 -2.25
N LEU A 160 13.07 -7.59 -2.44
CA LEU A 160 12.58 -8.74 -3.20
C LEU A 160 11.16 -8.49 -3.74
N VAL A 161 10.75 -9.29 -4.72
CA VAL A 161 9.33 -9.46 -5.05
C VAL A 161 8.70 -10.21 -3.88
N GLN A 162 7.78 -9.56 -3.19
CA GLN A 162 7.22 -10.09 -1.95
C GLN A 162 6.21 -11.18 -2.25
N PRO A 163 6.24 -12.31 -1.53
CA PRO A 163 5.22 -13.33 -1.68
C PRO A 163 3.89 -12.85 -1.08
N GLY A 164 2.81 -13.52 -1.49
CA GLY A 164 1.55 -13.45 -0.76
C GLY A 164 1.65 -14.14 0.61
N PRO A 165 0.55 -14.15 1.38
CA PRO A 165 0.51 -14.72 2.73
C PRO A 165 0.97 -16.17 2.76
N MET A 166 1.75 -16.53 3.79
CA MET A 166 2.28 -17.89 3.97
C MET A 166 1.19 -18.97 3.96
N THR A 167 0.00 -18.62 4.47
CA THR A 167 -1.15 -19.51 4.62
C THR A 167 -1.93 -19.74 3.33
N HIS A 168 -1.67 -18.97 2.26
CA HIS A 168 -2.38 -19.02 0.98
C HIS A 168 -3.91 -18.83 1.06
N ASP A 169 -4.44 -18.33 2.19
CA ASP A 169 -5.87 -18.14 2.45
C ASP A 169 -6.30 -16.66 2.45
N GLY A 170 -5.41 -15.75 2.01
CA GLY A 170 -5.67 -14.31 1.92
C GLY A 170 -6.75 -13.93 0.90
N LEU A 171 -7.10 -14.83 -0.03
CA LEU A 171 -8.17 -14.62 -1.01
C LEU A 171 -9.52 -15.09 -0.47
N MET A 172 -10.17 -14.24 0.33
CA MET A 172 -11.48 -14.53 0.90
C MET A 172 -12.57 -14.16 -0.09
N PHE A 173 -12.81 -14.98 -1.11
CA PHE A 173 -13.91 -14.76 -2.06
C PHE A 173 -15.27 -15.10 -1.46
N ASP A 174 -15.31 -16.11 -0.62
CA ASP A 174 -16.49 -16.50 0.14
C ASP A 174 -16.63 -15.67 1.43
N ASP A 175 -17.78 -15.82 2.07
CA ASP A 175 -18.08 -15.14 3.33
C ASP A 175 -17.29 -15.78 4.48
N ARG A 176 -16.77 -14.97 5.40
CA ARG A 176 -16.11 -15.45 6.62
C ARG A 176 -16.95 -15.17 7.88
N PRO A 177 -16.82 -15.98 8.94
CA PRO A 177 -17.43 -15.68 10.23
C PRO A 177 -17.02 -14.28 10.74
N ASP A 178 -17.99 -13.53 11.27
CA ASP A 178 -17.76 -12.13 11.70
C ASP A 178 -16.92 -12.04 12.98
N ASP A 179 -16.95 -13.05 13.83
CA ASP A 179 -16.12 -13.19 15.03
C ASP A 179 -14.63 -13.27 14.70
N GLU A 180 -14.24 -14.00 13.66
CA GLU A 180 -12.85 -14.05 13.19
C GLU A 180 -12.33 -12.67 12.76
N GLY A 181 -13.14 -11.92 12.01
CA GLY A 181 -12.81 -10.55 11.60
C GLY A 181 -12.69 -9.61 12.81
N LYS A 182 -13.58 -9.73 13.80
CA LYS A 182 -13.52 -8.95 15.05
C LYS A 182 -12.28 -9.26 15.86
N ALA A 183 -11.88 -10.53 15.97
CA ALA A 183 -10.65 -10.94 16.66
C ALA A 183 -9.42 -10.35 15.97
N THR A 184 -9.37 -10.37 14.63
CA THR A 184 -8.29 -9.76 13.85
C THR A 184 -8.22 -8.26 14.03
N LEU A 185 -9.36 -7.57 13.99
CA LEU A 185 -9.41 -6.13 14.22
C LEU A 185 -8.95 -5.77 15.64
N ALA A 186 -9.36 -6.54 16.66
CA ALA A 186 -8.93 -6.33 18.04
C ALA A 186 -7.42 -6.47 18.22
N ALA A 187 -6.79 -7.46 17.57
CA ALA A 187 -5.33 -7.61 17.59
C ALA A 187 -4.61 -6.42 16.93
N ILE A 188 -5.13 -5.91 15.81
CA ILE A 188 -4.59 -4.71 15.15
C ILE A 188 -4.74 -3.47 16.05
N GLU A 189 -5.89 -3.30 16.71
CA GLU A 189 -6.14 -2.18 17.60
C GLU A 189 -5.25 -2.21 18.85
N ALA A 190 -5.03 -3.38 19.43
CA ALA A 190 -4.07 -3.58 20.52
C ALA A 190 -2.66 -3.14 20.09
N MET A 191 -2.21 -3.56 18.90
CA MET A 191 -0.91 -3.17 18.35
C MET A 191 -0.80 -1.65 18.12
N ILE A 192 -1.83 -1.02 17.56
CA ILE A 192 -1.85 0.44 17.35
C ILE A 192 -1.77 1.19 18.69
N SER A 193 -2.46 0.71 19.72
CA SER A 193 -2.44 1.29 21.05
C SER A 193 -1.05 1.18 21.69
N ASP A 194 -0.43 0.00 21.61
CA ASP A 194 0.89 -0.27 22.19
C ASP A 194 2.00 0.51 21.47
N LEU A 195 2.06 0.48 20.13
CA LEU A 195 3.09 1.19 19.35
C LEU A 195 2.87 2.71 19.26
N GLY A 196 1.66 3.19 19.53
CA GLY A 196 1.29 4.60 19.32
C GLY A 196 1.97 5.59 20.28
N GLN A 197 2.50 5.12 21.41
CA GLN A 197 2.96 5.98 22.50
C GLN A 197 4.44 6.35 22.44
N TRP A 198 5.29 5.54 21.78
CA TRP A 198 6.77 5.67 21.74
C TRP A 198 7.41 5.92 23.13
N ASN A 199 6.70 5.56 24.20
CA ASN A 199 7.03 5.92 25.58
C ASN A 199 6.44 4.89 26.56
N SER A 200 6.37 3.63 26.15
CA SER A 200 5.85 2.54 26.98
C SER A 200 6.78 2.19 28.15
N GLY A 201 8.03 2.67 28.13
CA GLY A 201 9.08 2.30 29.08
C GLY A 201 9.68 0.91 28.84
N LEU A 202 9.19 0.18 27.85
CA LEU A 202 9.72 -1.11 27.40
C LEU A 202 10.84 -0.93 26.37
N SER A 203 11.66 -1.97 26.21
CA SER A 203 12.49 -2.06 25.01
C SER A 203 11.59 -2.17 23.77
N LEU A 204 12.10 -1.79 22.60
CA LEU A 204 11.34 -1.90 21.36
C LEU A 204 10.94 -3.36 21.07
N GLU A 205 11.81 -4.32 21.39
CA GLU A 205 11.52 -5.75 21.19
C GLU A 205 10.44 -6.24 22.14
N ASP A 206 10.51 -5.88 23.43
CA ASP A 206 9.49 -6.24 24.42
C ASP A 206 8.13 -5.60 24.11
N GLU A 207 8.13 -4.35 23.60
CA GLU A 207 6.91 -3.66 23.16
C GLU A 207 6.25 -4.40 22.00
N LEU A 208 7.04 -4.83 21.01
CA LEU A 208 6.54 -5.60 19.86
C LEU A 208 6.02 -6.98 20.27
N ALA A 209 6.72 -7.68 21.17
CA ALA A 209 6.37 -9.03 21.64
C ALA A 209 5.00 -9.12 22.35
N ARG A 210 4.41 -7.98 22.71
CA ARG A 210 3.04 -7.92 23.27
C ARG A 210 1.97 -8.31 22.26
N THR A 211 2.17 -7.98 20.99
CA THR A 211 1.12 -8.09 19.95
C THR A 211 1.58 -8.85 18.70
N TRP A 212 2.88 -9.12 18.56
CA TRP A 212 3.46 -9.82 17.43
C TRP A 212 3.98 -11.21 17.82
N GLN A 213 3.99 -12.11 16.84
CA GLN A 213 4.77 -13.34 16.89
C GLN A 213 6.27 -13.01 16.83
N ASP A 214 7.10 -13.80 17.51
CA ASP A 214 8.55 -13.58 17.58
C ASP A 214 9.20 -13.66 16.18
N ASP A 215 8.65 -14.50 15.31
CA ASP A 215 9.04 -14.70 13.92
C ASP A 215 8.25 -13.83 12.93
N MET A 216 7.68 -12.70 13.38
CA MET A 216 6.89 -11.85 12.50
C MET A 216 7.65 -11.38 11.24
N ILE A 217 6.91 -11.22 10.14
CA ILE A 217 7.46 -10.71 8.88
C ILE A 217 6.90 -9.32 8.57
N TRP A 218 7.80 -8.39 8.27
CA TRP A 218 7.45 -7.04 7.81
C TRP A 218 7.84 -6.87 6.35
N TRP A 219 6.85 -6.81 5.47
CA TRP A 219 7.01 -6.68 4.03
C TRP A 219 6.98 -5.20 3.61
N GLY A 220 8.12 -4.54 3.83
CA GLY A 220 8.35 -3.12 3.58
C GLY A 220 8.50 -2.72 2.10
N PRO A 221 8.26 -1.44 1.76
CA PRO A 221 8.43 -0.95 0.40
C PRO A 221 9.91 -0.81 0.00
N ALA A 222 10.16 -0.71 -1.30
CA ALA A 222 11.48 -0.37 -1.83
C ALA A 222 11.93 1.02 -1.35
N GLY A 223 13.15 1.08 -0.83
CA GLY A 223 13.71 2.18 -0.04
C GLY A 223 13.98 1.79 1.42
N ILE A 224 13.23 0.81 1.95
CA ILE A 224 13.42 0.27 3.31
C ILE A 224 13.73 -1.22 3.26
N GLY A 225 12.95 -2.00 2.51
CA GLY A 225 13.09 -3.45 2.38
C GLY A 225 12.33 -4.24 3.45
N ALA A 226 12.27 -5.56 3.26
CA ALA A 226 11.59 -6.48 4.16
C ALA A 226 12.50 -6.97 5.30
N THR A 227 11.88 -7.31 6.45
CA THR A 227 12.57 -7.81 7.64
C THR A 227 11.86 -9.04 8.20
N TYR A 228 12.56 -9.86 8.98
CA TYR A 228 12.03 -11.11 9.54
C TYR A 228 12.52 -11.31 10.98
N THR A 229 11.59 -11.60 11.89
CA THR A 229 11.70 -11.56 13.36
C THR A 229 11.57 -10.18 13.99
N ILE A 230 11.12 -10.15 15.25
CA ILE A 230 11.04 -8.92 16.07
C ILE A 230 12.40 -8.22 16.15
N GLU A 231 13.49 -8.94 16.47
CA GLU A 231 14.85 -8.38 16.59
C GLU A 231 15.27 -7.66 15.30
N ARG A 232 15.08 -8.31 14.14
CA ARG A 232 15.51 -7.72 12.86
C ARG A 232 14.59 -6.60 12.44
N TYR A 233 13.28 -6.68 12.67
CA TYR A 233 12.36 -5.57 12.44
C TYR A 233 12.72 -4.34 13.29
N ALA A 234 13.02 -4.55 14.57
CA ALA A 234 13.46 -3.50 15.49
C ALA A 234 14.77 -2.86 15.00
N ARG A 235 15.76 -3.65 14.60
CA ARG A 235 17.07 -3.15 14.15
C ARG A 235 17.05 -2.52 12.75
N GLN A 236 16.28 -3.07 11.82
CA GLN A 236 16.33 -2.71 10.40
C GLN A 236 15.24 -1.70 10.00
N HIS A 237 14.13 -1.61 10.74
CA HIS A 237 13.07 -0.64 10.41
C HIS A 237 12.69 0.26 11.58
N SER A 238 12.04 -0.29 12.62
CA SER A 238 11.39 0.54 13.64
C SER A 238 12.40 1.39 14.44
N GLY A 239 13.56 0.84 14.77
CA GLY A 239 14.66 1.57 15.41
C GLY A 239 15.19 2.72 14.54
N PRO A 240 15.66 2.46 13.31
CA PRO A 240 16.07 3.51 12.37
C PRO A 240 14.99 4.57 12.10
N PHE A 241 13.72 4.18 12.04
CA PHE A 241 12.61 5.10 11.88
C PHE A 241 12.45 6.00 13.11
N ARG A 242 12.38 5.44 14.31
CA ARG A 242 12.25 6.22 15.57
C ARG A 242 13.46 7.13 15.81
N ALA A 243 14.67 6.70 15.43
CA ALA A 243 15.88 7.51 15.56
C ALA A 243 15.93 8.66 14.54
N GLY A 244 15.39 8.45 13.34
CA GLY A 244 15.45 9.40 12.23
C GLY A 244 14.28 10.40 12.15
N PHE A 245 13.34 10.34 13.09
CA PHE A 245 12.16 11.19 13.12
C PHE A 245 11.84 11.73 14.52
N ALA A 246 11.39 12.98 14.58
CA ALA A 246 10.82 13.63 15.75
C ALA A 246 9.40 14.16 15.45
N ASP A 247 8.74 14.70 16.48
CA ASP A 247 7.44 15.39 16.37
C ASP A 247 6.35 14.59 15.66
N ARG A 248 6.34 13.26 15.87
CA ARG A 248 5.36 12.38 15.25
C ARG A 248 3.95 12.69 15.78
N SER A 249 3.04 13.01 14.87
CA SER A 249 1.63 13.22 15.20
C SER A 249 0.93 11.92 15.58
N LYS A 250 -0.24 12.03 16.22
CA LYS A 250 -1.18 10.90 16.32
C LYS A 250 -1.58 10.42 14.92
N THR A 251 -1.87 9.12 14.84
CA THR A 251 -2.32 8.47 13.62
C THR A 251 -3.76 8.86 13.26
N LYS A 252 -4.04 9.14 11.98
CA LYS A 252 -5.33 9.47 11.39
C LYS A 252 -5.65 8.49 10.26
N HIS A 253 -6.42 7.46 10.58
CA HIS A 253 -6.90 6.49 9.58
C HIS A 253 -8.24 6.96 9.00
N ILE A 254 -8.48 6.61 7.73
CA ILE A 254 -9.77 6.82 7.04
C ILE A 254 -10.60 5.55 7.12
N CYS A 255 -9.96 4.39 6.94
CA CYS A 255 -10.61 3.08 7.04
C CYS A 255 -9.79 2.16 7.93
N ARG A 256 -10.49 1.38 8.76
CA ARG A 256 -9.99 0.17 9.42
C ARG A 256 -11.01 -0.93 9.23
N MET A 257 -10.59 -2.08 8.74
CA MET A 257 -11.49 -3.21 8.55
C MET A 257 -10.73 -4.54 8.62
N ALA A 258 -11.47 -5.63 8.83
CA ALA A 258 -10.92 -6.97 8.86
C ALA A 258 -11.95 -8.00 8.39
N GLU A 259 -11.45 -9.13 7.92
CA GLU A 259 -12.22 -10.32 7.58
C GLU A 259 -11.35 -11.56 7.79
N GLY A 260 -11.89 -12.60 8.43
CA GLY A 260 -11.11 -13.79 8.76
C GLY A 260 -9.85 -13.42 9.55
N SER A 261 -8.72 -14.03 9.21
CA SER A 261 -7.41 -13.75 9.81
C SER A 261 -6.69 -12.53 9.22
N PHE A 262 -7.33 -11.76 8.33
CA PHE A 262 -6.71 -10.60 7.69
C PHE A 262 -7.42 -9.30 8.06
N GLY A 263 -6.65 -8.23 8.15
CA GLY A 263 -7.18 -6.91 8.38
C GLY A 263 -6.22 -5.84 7.90
N GLY A 264 -6.67 -4.60 7.90
CA GLY A 264 -5.84 -3.53 7.41
C GLY A 264 -6.48 -2.17 7.55
N PHE A 265 -5.66 -1.16 7.27
CA PHE A 265 -6.06 0.22 7.35
C PHE A 265 -5.30 1.09 6.36
N PHE A 266 -5.82 2.29 6.15
CA PHE A 266 -5.11 3.33 5.43
C PHE A 266 -5.44 4.72 5.97
N GLY A 267 -4.55 5.68 5.72
CA GLY A 267 -4.76 7.09 6.00
C GLY A 267 -4.24 7.98 4.86
N TRP A 268 -4.64 9.24 4.88
CA TRP A 268 -4.26 10.23 3.87
C TRP A 268 -4.19 11.65 4.48
N PRO A 269 -3.05 12.03 5.09
CA PRO A 269 -1.97 11.15 5.52
C PRO A 269 -2.33 10.38 6.80
N ASN A 270 -1.60 9.30 7.08
CA ASN A 270 -1.71 8.55 8.34
C ASN A 270 -1.14 9.36 9.49
N PHE A 271 0.01 10.01 9.31
CA PHE A 271 0.61 10.86 10.34
C PHE A 271 1.61 11.83 9.70
N VAL A 272 2.09 12.78 10.49
CA VAL A 272 3.18 13.68 10.14
C VAL A 272 4.36 13.41 11.06
N ALA A 273 5.58 13.51 10.55
CA ALA A 273 6.80 13.48 11.36
C ALA A 273 7.90 14.36 10.73
N THR A 274 8.82 14.85 11.55
CA THR A 274 9.93 15.71 11.12
C THR A 274 11.22 14.90 11.04
N PRO A 275 11.89 14.81 9.87
CA PRO A 275 13.14 14.06 9.75
C PRO A 275 14.28 14.78 10.48
N THR A 276 14.92 14.07 11.40
CA THR A 276 16.11 14.49 12.16
C THR A 276 17.41 14.02 11.53
N GLY A 277 17.33 13.30 10.41
CA GLY A 277 18.46 12.76 9.65
C GLY A 277 18.70 11.27 9.95
N GLY A 278 19.41 10.59 9.06
CA GLY A 278 19.78 9.18 9.19
C GLY A 278 18.76 8.20 8.62
N PHE A 279 17.46 8.53 8.60
CA PHE A 279 16.46 7.68 7.95
C PHE A 279 16.76 7.54 6.45
N MET A 280 16.92 6.29 5.98
CA MET A 280 17.38 5.96 4.62
C MET A 280 18.73 6.62 4.23
N GLY A 281 19.56 6.99 5.20
CA GLY A 281 20.82 7.70 4.97
C GLY A 281 20.66 9.16 4.53
N MET A 282 19.46 9.72 4.65
CA MET A 282 19.14 11.08 4.20
C MET A 282 19.39 12.12 5.30
N PRO A 283 19.73 13.38 4.96
CA PRO A 283 19.97 14.43 5.94
C PRO A 283 18.67 14.91 6.60
N ALA A 284 18.82 15.57 7.74
CA ALA A 284 17.73 16.33 8.34
C ALA A 284 17.33 17.50 7.44
N THR A 285 16.05 17.82 7.40
CA THR A 285 15.55 19.04 6.74
C THR A 285 14.88 20.00 7.72
N GLY A 286 14.51 19.50 8.91
CA GLY A 286 13.73 20.25 9.91
C GLY A 286 12.30 20.58 9.47
N LYS A 287 11.79 19.98 8.38
CA LYS A 287 10.44 20.23 7.84
C LYS A 287 9.52 19.05 8.12
N PRO A 288 8.34 19.26 8.75
CA PRO A 288 7.34 18.20 8.89
C PRO A 288 6.96 17.62 7.52
N GLY A 289 6.89 16.29 7.43
CA GLY A 289 6.49 15.57 6.23
C GLY A 289 5.32 14.63 6.49
N GLU A 290 4.47 14.48 5.49
CA GLU A 290 3.25 13.67 5.55
C GLU A 290 3.55 12.23 5.14
N PHE A 291 3.12 11.27 5.95
CA PHE A 291 3.21 9.84 5.64
C PHE A 291 1.86 9.32 5.18
N ARG A 292 1.77 8.94 3.90
CA ARG A 292 0.63 8.21 3.34
C ARG A 292 0.95 6.72 3.37
N VAL A 293 0.18 5.94 4.13
CA VAL A 293 0.51 4.55 4.45
C VAL A 293 -0.73 3.64 4.36
N ILE A 294 -0.55 2.48 3.73
CA ILE A 294 -1.45 1.33 3.85
C ILE A 294 -0.70 0.24 4.61
N ASP A 295 -1.42 -0.41 5.52
CA ASP A 295 -0.98 -1.61 6.21
C ASP A 295 -2.02 -2.71 6.05
N ILE A 296 -1.58 -3.89 5.63
CA ILE A 296 -2.34 -5.14 5.64
C ILE A 296 -1.67 -6.10 6.60
N TYR A 297 -2.44 -6.79 7.43
CA TYR A 297 -1.97 -7.70 8.47
C TYR A 297 -2.56 -9.09 8.27
N ARG A 298 -1.80 -10.10 8.67
CA ARG A 298 -2.30 -11.43 8.98
C ARG A 298 -2.14 -11.70 10.47
N ARG A 299 -3.20 -12.18 11.11
CA ARG A 299 -3.23 -12.70 12.47
C ARG A 299 -2.94 -14.21 12.47
N ASP A 300 -2.26 -14.68 13.51
CA ASP A 300 -2.07 -16.09 13.85
C ASP A 300 -2.34 -16.28 15.35
N GLY A 301 -3.39 -17.05 15.69
CA GLY A 301 -3.93 -17.09 17.04
C GLY A 301 -4.32 -15.69 17.52
N ASP A 302 -3.83 -15.26 18.66
CA ASP A 302 -4.16 -13.93 19.24
C ASP A 302 -3.15 -12.83 18.86
N ARG A 303 -2.18 -13.11 17.97
CA ARG A 303 -1.09 -12.19 17.63
C ARG A 303 -0.96 -11.95 16.14
N LEU A 304 -0.29 -10.86 15.77
CA LEU A 304 0.03 -10.53 14.38
C LEU A 304 1.29 -11.29 13.93
N ALA A 305 1.27 -11.83 12.72
CA ALA A 305 2.34 -12.67 12.18
C ALA A 305 2.98 -12.08 10.91
N GLU A 306 2.18 -11.48 10.02
CA GLU A 306 2.69 -10.83 8.81
C GLU A 306 2.08 -9.46 8.61
N ASN A 307 2.85 -8.56 8.01
CA ASN A 307 2.39 -7.24 7.64
C ASN A 307 2.96 -6.78 6.30
N TRP A 308 2.10 -6.31 5.41
CA TRP A 308 2.43 -5.73 4.12
C TRP A 308 2.15 -4.22 4.14
N ILE A 309 3.21 -3.44 3.91
CA ILE A 309 3.21 -2.00 4.13
C ILE A 309 3.56 -1.30 2.84
N PHE A 310 2.81 -0.25 2.55
CA PHE A 310 3.01 0.65 1.43
C PHE A 310 3.19 2.05 1.96
N ILE A 311 4.33 2.69 1.67
CA ILE A 311 4.62 4.06 2.09
C ILE A 311 4.92 4.88 0.84
N ASP A 312 4.28 6.05 0.71
CA ASP A 312 4.54 6.99 -0.39
C ASP A 312 5.88 7.72 -0.17
N LEU A 313 6.99 6.99 -0.25
CA LEU A 313 8.33 7.55 -0.05
C LEU A 313 8.66 8.62 -1.09
N LEU A 314 8.10 8.52 -2.30
CA LEU A 314 8.24 9.56 -3.32
C LEU A 314 7.58 10.86 -2.89
N HIS A 315 6.37 10.81 -2.34
CA HIS A 315 5.70 11.99 -1.78
C HIS A 315 6.48 12.57 -0.60
N PHE A 316 6.84 11.72 0.37
CA PHE A 316 7.55 12.16 1.57
C PHE A 316 8.83 12.91 1.19
N TRP A 317 9.70 12.29 0.38
CA TRP A 317 10.97 12.92 -0.02
C TRP A 317 10.78 14.15 -0.90
N LYS A 318 9.72 14.23 -1.71
CA LYS A 318 9.39 15.44 -2.46
C LYS A 318 9.06 16.61 -1.55
N GLN A 319 8.33 16.40 -0.44
CA GLN A 319 8.11 17.43 0.58
C GLN A 319 9.41 17.88 1.26
N GLN A 320 10.38 16.96 1.36
CA GLN A 320 11.72 17.23 1.89
C GLN A 320 12.66 17.89 0.85
N GLY A 321 12.20 18.16 -0.37
CA GLY A 321 12.96 18.84 -1.42
C GLY A 321 13.67 17.92 -2.41
N LEU A 322 13.50 16.60 -2.29
CA LEU A 322 14.01 15.63 -3.25
C LEU A 322 12.90 15.05 -4.12
N ASP A 323 12.79 15.53 -5.35
CA ASP A 323 11.91 14.94 -6.37
C ASP A 323 12.65 13.79 -7.10
N VAL A 324 12.42 12.56 -6.63
CA VAL A 324 13.11 11.35 -7.11
C VAL A 324 12.78 11.05 -8.58
N LEU A 325 11.51 11.20 -8.99
CA LEU A 325 11.10 10.92 -10.37
C LEU A 325 11.72 11.94 -11.33
N LYS A 326 11.67 13.23 -10.99
CA LYS A 326 12.30 14.30 -11.78
C LYS A 326 13.82 14.12 -11.87
N ARG A 327 14.48 13.76 -10.77
CA ARG A 327 15.92 13.47 -10.76
C ARG A 327 16.26 12.32 -11.70
N SER A 328 15.48 11.23 -11.65
CA SER A 328 15.69 10.07 -12.53
C SER A 328 15.51 10.41 -14.00
N GLU A 329 14.49 11.20 -14.35
CA GLU A 329 14.27 11.67 -15.72
C GLU A 329 15.48 12.49 -16.24
N GLN A 330 15.99 13.43 -15.43
CA GLN A 330 17.15 14.24 -15.79
C GLN A 330 18.43 13.41 -16.04
N LEU A 331 18.67 12.40 -15.20
CA LEU A 331 19.82 11.50 -15.34
C LEU A 331 19.72 10.63 -16.61
N ASN A 332 18.52 10.15 -16.95
CA ASN A 332 18.29 9.36 -18.16
C ASN A 332 18.55 10.17 -19.43
N VAL A 333 18.23 11.47 -19.45
CA VAL A 333 18.53 12.36 -20.59
C VAL A 333 20.03 12.56 -20.76
N LEU A 334 20.80 12.66 -19.67
CA LEU A 334 22.25 12.86 -19.72
C LEU A 334 23.00 11.59 -20.17
N GLY A 335 22.53 10.40 -19.80
CA GLY A 335 23.16 9.13 -20.19
C GLY A 335 22.89 8.70 -21.64
N ASN A 336 21.92 9.30 -22.31
CA ASN A 336 21.56 9.05 -23.72
C ASN A 336 22.16 10.10 -24.69
N ARG A 337 23.04 10.99 -24.21
CA ARG A 337 23.84 11.92 -25.02
C ARG A 337 25.28 11.46 -25.11
#